data_AF-A0A7W1ZX39-F1
#
_entry.id   AF-A0A7W1ZX39-F1
#
_cell.length_a   1.000
_cell.length_b   1.000
_cell.length_c   1.000
_cell.angle_alpha   90.00
_cell.angle_beta   90.00
_cell.angle_gamma   90.00
#
_symmetry.space_group_name_H-M   'P 1'
#
loop_
_entity.id
_entity.type
_entity.pdbx_description
1 polymer ?
#
loop_
_entity_poly.entity_id
_entity_poly.type
_entity_poly.pdbx_seq_one_letter_code
_entity_poly.pdbx_strand_id
1 'polypeptide(L)'
;MTPALDRRARRTLPDEPSQIKHERGIVSMARSDEPNSASTHFFILLSEARTLDGKFAAFGRVTKGMEVVETINKMPVEGEKPTKPVHITRATVALCPAQTTP
;
A
#
# COMPACT_ATOMS: atom_id res chain seq x y z
N MET A 1 -20.15 -0.59 -9.36
CA MET A 1 -19.59 0.51 -8.54
C MET A 1 -20.65 1.60 -8.45
N THR A 2 -20.94 2.17 -7.27
CA THR A 2 -21.92 3.28 -7.18
C THR A 2 -21.29 4.57 -7.71
N PRO A 3 -22.07 5.53 -8.26
CA PRO A 3 -21.53 6.81 -8.72
C PRO A 3 -20.76 7.58 -7.64
N ALA A 4 -21.19 7.46 -6.37
CA ALA A 4 -20.51 8.07 -5.24
C ALA A 4 -19.13 7.44 -4.96
N LEU A 5 -19.03 6.12 -5.04
CA LEU A 5 -17.76 5.41 -4.85
C LEU A 5 -16.79 5.70 -5.99
N ASP A 6 -17.31 5.74 -7.21
CA ASP A 6 -16.56 6.06 -8.43
C ASP A 6 -15.96 7.47 -8.39
N ARG A 7 -16.74 8.46 -7.94
CA ARG A 7 -16.26 9.82 -7.69
C ARG A 7 -15.16 9.85 -6.63
N ARG A 8 -15.30 9.08 -5.54
CA ARG A 8 -14.31 9.05 -4.45
C ARG A 8 -12.99 8.43 -4.91
N ALA A 9 -13.04 7.37 -5.71
CA ALA A 9 -11.86 6.67 -6.22
C ALA A 9 -11.02 7.50 -7.19
N ARG A 10 -11.63 8.46 -7.90
CA ARG A 10 -10.92 9.37 -8.81
C ARG A 10 -10.28 10.59 -8.15
N ARG A 11 -10.55 10.85 -6.87
CA ARG A 11 -9.92 11.98 -6.18
C ARG A 11 -8.46 11.67 -5.93
N THR A 12 -7.63 12.68 -6.15
CA THR A 12 -6.24 12.63 -5.73
C THR A 12 -6.08 13.17 -4.31
N LEU A 13 -4.96 12.82 -3.69
CA LEU A 13 -4.58 13.20 -2.34
C LEU A 13 -3.38 14.15 -2.39
N PRO A 14 -3.32 15.16 -1.50
CA PRO A 14 -2.11 15.93 -1.30
C PRO A 14 -0.92 15.03 -0.92
N ASP A 15 0.29 15.44 -1.29
CA ASP A 15 1.50 14.74 -0.89
C ASP A 15 1.72 14.87 0.63
N GLU A 16 1.88 13.74 1.31
CA GLU A 16 2.17 13.65 2.74
C GLU A 16 3.49 12.88 2.98
N PRO A 17 4.65 13.45 2.59
CA PRO A 17 5.93 12.77 2.75
C PRO A 17 6.20 12.47 4.24
N SER A 18 6.55 11.21 4.53
CA SER A 18 6.74 10.75 5.91
C SER A 18 8.23 10.58 6.26
N GLN A 19 8.53 10.64 7.56
CA GLN A 19 9.84 10.26 8.11
C GLN A 19 10.01 8.74 8.26
N ILE A 20 8.99 7.95 7.92
CA ILE A 20 9.03 6.49 8.01
C ILE A 20 9.95 5.96 6.92
N LYS A 21 10.91 5.12 7.34
CA LYS A 21 11.83 4.43 6.44
C LYS A 21 11.09 3.35 5.66
N HIS A 22 11.32 3.32 4.34
CA HIS A 22 10.76 2.33 3.42
C HIS A 22 11.47 0.99 3.58
N GLU A 23 11.21 0.33 4.70
CA GLU A 23 11.69 -1.01 5.04
C GLU A 23 10.70 -2.11 4.59
N ARG A 24 11.14 -3.37 4.67
CA ARG A 24 10.29 -4.53 4.43
C ARG A 24 9.00 -4.47 5.25
N GLY A 25 7.86 -4.68 4.59
CA GLY A 25 6.53 -4.72 5.18
C GLY A 25 5.85 -3.36 5.34
N ILE A 26 6.51 -2.25 4.97
CA ILE A 26 5.88 -0.92 4.97
C ILE A 26 4.84 -0.82 3.86
N VAL A 27 3.71 -0.19 4.19
CA VAL A 27 2.62 0.14 3.27
C VAL A 27 2.67 1.63 2.96
N SER A 28 2.68 1.97 1.67
CA SER A 28 2.86 3.34 1.18
C SER A 28 1.99 3.61 -0.04
N MET A 29 1.64 4.89 -0.26
CA MET A 29 0.80 5.31 -1.39
C MET A 29 1.57 5.28 -2.70
N ALA A 30 0.99 4.70 -3.75
CA ALA A 30 1.52 4.80 -5.11
C ALA A 30 1.06 6.12 -5.74
N ARG A 31 1.96 6.77 -6.49
CA ARG A 31 1.71 8.01 -7.21
C ARG A 31 2.52 8.07 -8.49
N SER A 32 2.15 8.97 -9.39
CA SER A 32 3.00 9.34 -10.53
C SER A 32 4.07 10.35 -10.10
N ASP A 33 4.92 10.78 -11.03
CA ASP A 33 5.93 11.80 -10.78
C ASP A 33 5.32 13.17 -10.44
N GLU A 34 4.10 13.43 -10.91
CA GLU A 34 3.36 14.66 -10.61
C GLU A 34 3.04 14.78 -9.11
N PRO A 35 3.21 15.98 -8.51
CA PRO A 35 2.80 16.25 -7.14
C PRO A 35 1.31 16.01 -6.93
N ASN A 36 0.93 15.56 -5.73
CA ASN A 36 -0.47 15.34 -5.31
C ASN A 36 -1.26 14.41 -6.24
N SER A 37 -0.59 13.40 -6.80
CA SER A 37 -1.17 12.46 -7.79
C SER A 37 -1.58 11.10 -7.20
N ALA A 38 -1.28 10.85 -5.92
CA ALA A 38 -1.75 9.65 -5.22
C ALA A 38 -3.28 9.59 -5.21
N SER A 39 -3.86 8.39 -5.31
CA SER A 39 -5.32 8.18 -5.28
C SER A 39 -5.69 7.02 -4.36
N THR A 40 -6.07 5.87 -4.92
CA THR A 40 -6.44 4.65 -4.18
C THR A 40 -5.40 3.55 -4.28
N HIS A 41 -4.32 3.78 -5.03
CA HIS A 41 -3.27 2.80 -5.24
C HIS A 41 -2.26 2.86 -4.10
N PHE A 42 -1.90 1.69 -3.56
CA PHE A 42 -0.88 1.53 -2.53
C PHE A 42 -0.03 0.31 -2.86
N PHE A 43 1.14 0.22 -2.23
CA PHE A 43 2.04 -0.92 -2.34
C PHE A 43 2.55 -1.36 -0.97
N ILE A 44 3.06 -2.60 -0.91
CA ILE A 44 3.72 -3.19 0.26
C ILE A 44 5.15 -3.50 -0.13
N LEU A 45 6.12 -3.06 0.67
CA LEU A 45 7.52 -3.32 0.39
C LEU A 45 7.94 -4.75 0.75
N LEU A 46 8.63 -5.40 -0.19
CA LEU A 46 9.27 -6.70 0.01
C LEU A 46 10.71 -6.58 0.53
N SER A 47 11.35 -5.44 0.28
CA SER A 47 12.72 -5.13 0.72
C SER A 47 12.84 -3.63 0.98
N GLU A 48 14.01 -3.22 1.48
CA GLU A 48 14.32 -1.81 1.67
C GLU A 48 14.32 -1.03 0.34
N ALA A 49 13.77 0.19 0.36
CA ALA A 49 13.68 1.10 -0.78
C ALA A 49 13.97 2.55 -0.37
N ARG A 50 15.21 2.84 0.04
CA ARG A 50 15.66 4.17 0.54
C ARG A 50 15.38 5.34 -0.43
N THR A 51 15.28 5.07 -1.73
CA THR A 51 15.01 6.09 -2.75
C THR A 51 13.64 6.75 -2.60
N LEU A 52 12.73 6.11 -1.86
CA LEU A 52 11.35 6.56 -1.59
C LEU A 52 11.22 7.35 -0.27
N ASP A 53 12.21 7.27 0.62
CA ASP A 53 12.20 7.96 1.91
C ASP A 53 12.02 9.47 1.74
N GLY A 54 11.13 10.06 2.54
CA GLY A 54 10.84 11.50 2.50
C GLY A 54 10.15 11.99 1.21
N LYS A 55 9.80 11.08 0.27
CA LYS A 55 9.14 11.42 -1.00
C LYS A 55 7.76 10.79 -1.18
N PHE A 56 7.49 9.71 -0.44
CA PHE A 56 6.26 8.95 -0.49
C PHE A 56 5.58 8.92 0.88
N ALA A 57 4.26 8.81 0.86
CA ALA A 57 3.42 8.73 2.05
C ALA A 57 3.36 7.27 2.55
N ALA A 58 4.34 6.86 3.34
CA ALA A 58 4.26 5.62 4.10
C ALA A 58 3.34 5.82 5.30
N PHE A 59 2.34 4.95 5.46
CA PHE A 59 1.26 5.15 6.44
C PHE A 59 0.92 3.89 7.24
N GLY A 60 1.54 2.76 6.93
CA GLY A 60 1.24 1.50 7.62
C GLY A 60 2.38 0.50 7.55
N ARG A 61 2.20 -0.60 8.28
CA ARG A 61 3.09 -1.75 8.26
C ARG A 61 2.26 -3.02 8.37
N VAL A 62 2.63 -4.03 7.59
CA VAL A 62 2.08 -5.38 7.73
C VAL A 62 2.57 -5.97 9.05
N THR A 63 1.65 -6.27 9.97
CA THR A 63 1.98 -6.84 11.29
C THR A 63 1.89 -8.37 11.32
N LYS A 64 1.11 -8.96 10.42
CA LYS A 64 0.93 -10.41 10.22
C LYS A 64 0.66 -10.69 8.75
N GLY A 65 1.04 -11.87 8.25
CA GLY A 65 0.76 -12.27 6.87
C GLY A 65 1.80 -11.80 5.84
N MET A 66 3.03 -11.48 6.25
CA MET A 66 4.09 -11.12 5.29
C MET A 66 4.47 -12.27 4.37
N GLU A 67 4.33 -13.51 4.84
CA GLU A 67 4.49 -14.73 4.05
C GLU A 67 3.47 -14.83 2.90
N VAL A 68 2.28 -14.26 3.07
CA VAL A 68 1.26 -14.17 2.01
C VAL A 68 1.70 -13.17 0.94
N VAL A 69 2.21 -12.01 1.36
CA VAL A 69 2.77 -10.99 0.46
C VAL A 69 3.93 -11.58 -0.36
N GLU A 70 4.83 -12.33 0.28
CA GLU A 70 5.92 -13.02 -0.42
C GLU A 70 5.41 -14.07 -1.41
N THR A 71 4.36 -14.81 -1.04
CA THR A 71 3.76 -15.82 -1.91
C THR A 71 3.18 -15.18 -3.17
N ILE A 72 2.48 -14.05 -3.03
CA ILE A 72 1.97 -13.27 -4.16
C ILE A 72 3.11 -12.82 -5.09
N ASN A 73 4.21 -12.32 -4.53
CA ASN A 73 5.36 -11.87 -5.32
C ASN A 73 6.03 -13.00 -6.13
N LYS A 74 5.92 -14.26 -5.69
CA LYS A 74 6.51 -15.43 -6.37
C LYS A 74 5.58 -16.01 -7.45
N MET A 75 4.38 -15.45 -7.65
CA MET A 75 3.44 -15.96 -8.66
C MET A 75 3.96 -15.73 -10.09
N PRO A 76 3.62 -16.61 -11.05
CA PRO A 76 3.97 -16.39 -12.45
C PRO A 76 3.35 -15.10 -12.99
N VAL A 77 4.15 -14.31 -13.72
CA VAL A 77 3.75 -13.00 -14.26
C VAL A 77 3.82 -12.96 -15.79
N GLU A 78 2.97 -12.12 -16.37
CA GLU A 78 3.10 -11.61 -17.73
C GLU A 78 3.49 -10.12 -17.62
N GLY A 79 4.75 -9.80 -17.93
CA GLY A 79 5.32 -8.50 -17.57
C GLY A 79 5.39 -8.33 -16.05
N GLU A 80 4.75 -7.28 -15.52
CA GLU A 80 4.64 -7.02 -14.07
C GLU A 80 3.34 -7.56 -13.44
N LYS A 81 2.42 -8.10 -14.26
CA LYS A 81 1.10 -8.50 -13.81
C LYS A 81 1.05 -10.01 -13.54
N PRO A 82 0.55 -10.47 -12.38
CA PRO A 82 0.30 -11.88 -12.14
C PRO A 82 -0.64 -12.48 -13.20
N THR A 83 -0.23 -13.62 -13.76
CA THR A 83 -1.02 -14.39 -14.74
C THR A 83 -2.38 -14.83 -14.18
N LYS A 84 -2.40 -15.12 -12.87
CA LYS A 84 -3.62 -15.32 -12.09
C LYS A 84 -3.84 -14.09 -11.21
N PRO A 85 -4.90 -13.29 -11.44
CA PRO A 85 -5.18 -12.10 -10.65
C PRO A 85 -5.39 -12.42 -9.17
N VAL A 86 -4.83 -11.58 -8.29
CA VAL A 86 -5.04 -11.63 -6.84
C VAL A 86 -6.02 -10.54 -6.46
N HIS A 87 -7.10 -10.92 -5.78
CA HIS A 87 -8.19 -10.01 -5.41
C HIS A 87 -8.30 -9.85 -3.90
N ILE A 88 -8.45 -8.61 -3.43
CA ILE A 88 -8.94 -8.33 -2.08
C ILE A 88 -10.45 -8.59 -2.09
N THR A 89 -10.86 -9.73 -1.55
CA THR A 89 -12.27 -10.13 -1.49
C THR A 89 -13.04 -9.43 -0.38
N ARG A 90 -12.33 -9.04 0.69
CA ARG A 90 -12.87 -8.34 1.86
C ARG A 90 -11.77 -7.54 2.54
N ALA A 91 -12.11 -6.35 3.01
CA ALA A 91 -11.29 -5.55 3.92
C ALA A 91 -12.14 -5.17 5.14
N THR A 92 -11.55 -5.27 6.32
CA THR A 92 -12.22 -4.93 7.59
C THR A 92 -11.35 -3.93 8.34
N VAL A 93 -11.96 -2.87 8.83
CA VAL A 93 -11.31 -1.93 9.75
C VAL A 93 -11.68 -2.36 11.17
N ALA A 94 -10.69 -2.83 11.92
CA ALA A 94 -10.84 -3.12 13.34
C ALA A 94 -10.29 -1.96 14.16
N LEU A 95 -10.87 -1.72 15.34
CA LEU A 95 -10.24 -0.84 16.30
C LEU A 95 -8.87 -1.41 16.66
N CYS A 96 -7.87 -0.53 16.72
CA CYS A 96 -6.59 -0.91 17.28
C CYS A 96 -6.86 -1.37 18.72
N PRO A 97 -6.59 -2.62 19.10
CA PRO A 97 -6.67 -3.01 20.50
C PRO A 97 -5.72 -2.07 21.24
N ALA A 98 -6.20 -1.45 22.33
CA ALA A 98 -5.40 -0.55 23.14
C ALA A 98 -4.04 -1.22 23.36
N GLN A 99 -2.96 -0.55 22.93
CA GLN A 99 -1.63 -1.11 23.11
C GLN A 99 -1.43 -1.23 24.62
N THR A 100 -1.45 -2.45 25.15
CA THR A 100 -1.07 -2.71 26.54
C THR A 100 0.42 -2.44 26.60
N THR A 101 0.78 -1.22 26.97
CA THR A 101 2.14 -0.88 27.37
C THR A 101 2.57 -1.87 28.45
N PRO A 102 3.77 -2.48 28.34
CA PRO A 102 4.32 -3.25 29.46
C PRO A 102 4.55 -2.37 30.70
#